data_AF-A0A315EES6-F1
#
_entry.id   AF-A0A315EES6-F1
#
_cell.length_a   1.000
_cell.length_b   1.000
_cell.length_c   1.000
_cell.angle_alpha   90.00
_cell.angle_beta   90.00
_cell.angle_gamma   90.00
#
_symmetry.space_group_name_H-M   'P 1'
#
loop_
_entity.id
_entity.type
_entity.pdbx_description
1 polymer ?
#
loop_
_entity_poly.entity_id
_entity_poly.type
_entity_poly.pdbx_seq_one_letter_code
_entity_poly.pdbx_strand_id
1 'polypeptide(L)'
;MGLFLAFRAGQWAAYAGALVLVVTAGVQFCPLYRILGVGTAQLSGGKVRPIWRWLGWLALLALLVGGSYGSAFFSRKLFLEEFNAMNHFYKQTLFLTGKNERDSAVANWEKMVSGYAAFQRKYSAYQPHALRADRQLVTDLQQVAVIMAAVEPLVRDGDLHQAHLDLEKIRPVFQDIFKRNGFSMLAVALVDFHDAMELILDAANAKDAEKVKQLYPVLSEKFKPVELEANDAEIQAIRKNLDELLTLAQAGNLGALPAQADQLKSSFVKVYLKRG
;
A
#
# COMPACT_ATOMS: atom_id res chain seq x y z
N MET A 1 2.69 0.01 20.36
CA MET A 1 2.53 -1.28 21.07
C MET A 1 1.10 -1.55 21.57
N GLY A 2 0.26 -0.54 21.86
CA GLY A 2 -1.06 -0.74 22.50
C GLY A 2 -2.27 -1.06 21.59
N LEU A 3 -2.21 -0.81 20.28
CA LEU A 3 -3.37 -1.00 19.39
C LEU A 3 -3.61 -2.45 18.95
N PHE A 4 -2.64 -3.37 19.06
CA PHE A 4 -2.67 -4.64 18.33
C PHE A 4 -3.07 -5.88 19.17
N LEU A 5 -2.91 -5.87 20.50
CA LEU A 5 -3.56 -6.89 21.35
C LEU A 5 -5.09 -6.80 21.26
N ALA A 6 -5.62 -5.59 21.05
CA ALA A 6 -7.04 -5.33 20.85
C ALA A 6 -7.59 -5.96 19.56
N PHE A 7 -6.78 -6.13 18.50
CA PHE A 7 -7.25 -6.69 17.22
C PHE A 7 -7.39 -8.21 17.23
N ARG A 8 -6.51 -8.95 17.93
CA ARG A 8 -6.61 -10.42 18.00
C ARG A 8 -7.78 -10.87 18.88
N ALA A 9 -7.99 -10.21 20.02
CA ALA A 9 -9.17 -10.42 20.87
C ALA A 9 -10.46 -9.89 20.21
N GLY A 10 -10.38 -8.73 19.54
CA GLY A 10 -11.49 -8.14 18.79
C GLY A 10 -11.96 -8.98 17.60
N GLN A 11 -11.05 -9.70 16.92
CA GLN A 11 -11.40 -10.64 15.85
C GLN A 11 -12.20 -11.84 16.39
N TRP A 12 -11.79 -12.44 17.51
CA TRP A 12 -12.55 -13.51 18.15
C TRP A 12 -13.91 -13.03 18.66
N ALA A 13 -13.99 -11.82 19.21
CA ALA A 13 -15.25 -11.20 19.61
C ALA A 13 -16.16 -10.92 18.40
N ALA A 14 -15.61 -10.47 17.28
CA ALA A 14 -16.35 -10.25 16.04
C ALA A 14 -16.84 -11.57 15.42
N TYR A 15 -16.02 -12.63 15.43
CA TYR A 15 -16.44 -13.97 14.97
C TYR A 15 -17.50 -14.58 15.89
N ALA A 16 -17.36 -14.43 17.20
CA ALA A 16 -18.38 -14.85 18.16
C ALA A 16 -19.69 -14.06 17.96
N GLY A 17 -19.60 -12.74 17.77
CA GLY A 17 -20.75 -11.90 17.44
C GLY A 17 -21.42 -12.30 16.13
N ALA A 18 -20.65 -12.56 15.07
CA ALA A 18 -21.17 -13.03 13.79
C ALA A 18 -21.83 -14.41 13.91
N LEU A 19 -21.23 -15.35 14.66
CA LEU A 19 -21.81 -16.66 14.95
C LEU A 19 -23.14 -16.52 15.70
N VAL A 20 -23.17 -15.68 16.74
CA VAL A 20 -24.39 -15.38 17.51
C VAL A 20 -25.46 -14.79 16.59
N LEU A 21 -25.11 -13.85 15.69
CA LEU A 21 -26.04 -13.28 14.72
C LEU A 21 -26.58 -14.32 13.72
N VAL A 22 -25.74 -15.22 13.23
CA VAL A 22 -26.15 -16.31 12.31
C VAL A 22 -27.07 -17.32 13.02
N VAL A 23 -26.71 -17.73 14.24
CA VAL A 23 -27.52 -18.67 15.05
C VAL A 23 -28.85 -18.04 15.43
N THR A 24 -28.85 -16.77 15.86
CA THR A 24 -30.07 -16.03 16.21
C THR A 24 -30.97 -15.77 14.99
N ALA A 25 -30.39 -15.53 13.81
CA ALA A 25 -31.14 -15.47 12.56
C ALA A 25 -31.74 -16.83 12.16
N GLY A 26 -31.00 -17.93 12.34
CA GLY A 26 -31.47 -19.30 12.05
C GLY A 26 -32.57 -19.77 12.99
N VAL A 27 -32.49 -19.41 14.27
CA VAL A 27 -33.50 -19.71 15.31
C VAL A 27 -34.64 -18.68 15.34
N GLN A 28 -34.57 -17.64 14.48
CA GLN A 28 -35.52 -16.52 14.42
C GLN A 28 -35.72 -15.78 15.76
N PHE A 29 -34.67 -15.76 16.58
CA PHE A 29 -34.70 -15.19 17.92
C PHE A 29 -33.47 -14.30 18.12
N CYS A 30 -33.62 -12.97 18.05
CA CYS A 30 -32.51 -12.05 18.29
C CYS A 30 -32.67 -11.35 19.66
N PRO A 31 -31.75 -11.58 20.62
CA PRO A 31 -31.84 -11.04 21.98
C PRO A 31 -31.74 -9.52 22.05
N LEU A 32 -31.18 -8.86 21.02
CA LEU A 32 -31.16 -7.40 20.90
C LEU A 32 -32.56 -6.79 20.78
N TYR A 33 -33.52 -7.47 20.13
CA TYR A 33 -34.91 -6.97 20.08
C TYR A 33 -35.57 -6.95 21.46
N ARG A 34 -35.20 -7.89 22.34
CA ARG A 34 -35.69 -7.94 23.72
C ARG A 34 -35.10 -6.82 24.58
N ILE A 35 -33.84 -6.44 24.34
CA ILE A 35 -33.18 -5.33 25.03
C ILE A 35 -33.69 -3.97 24.53
N LEU A 36 -33.96 -3.85 23.23
CA LEU A 36 -34.50 -2.62 22.61
C LEU A 36 -36.03 -2.47 22.75
N GLY A 37 -36.70 -3.36 23.49
CA GLY A 37 -38.15 -3.28 23.73
C GLY A 37 -39.01 -3.47 22.47
N VAL A 38 -38.43 -3.96 21.37
CA VAL A 38 -39.18 -4.24 20.14
C VAL A 38 -39.85 -5.59 20.30
N GLY A 39 -41.14 -5.58 20.66
CA GLY A 39 -41.93 -6.79 20.74
C GLY A 39 -42.10 -7.44 19.38
N THR A 40 -41.54 -8.62 19.17
CA THR A 40 -41.90 -9.51 18.04
C THR A 40 -43.18 -10.31 18.33
N ALA A 41 -43.96 -9.87 19.31
CA ALA A 41 -45.29 -10.42 19.56
C ALA A 41 -46.20 -10.03 18.39
N GLN A 42 -46.68 -11.06 17.69
CA GLN A 42 -47.62 -11.02 16.56
C GLN A 42 -47.04 -10.68 15.18
N LEU A 43 -46.17 -11.56 14.67
CA LEU A 43 -46.39 -12.09 13.32
C LEU A 43 -46.48 -13.61 13.41
N SER A 44 -47.72 -14.06 13.65
CA SER A 44 -48.23 -15.40 13.41
C SER A 44 -47.51 -16.13 12.29
N GLY A 45 -46.93 -17.31 12.57
CA GLY A 45 -46.95 -18.54 11.76
C GLY A 45 -46.75 -18.47 10.24
N GLY A 46 -46.25 -17.37 9.68
CA GLY A 46 -46.06 -17.19 8.26
C GLY A 46 -44.74 -17.78 7.87
N LYS A 47 -44.76 -18.93 7.18
CA LYS A 47 -43.57 -19.45 6.47
C LYS A 47 -42.96 -18.28 5.70
N VAL A 48 -41.75 -17.84 6.10
CA VAL A 48 -40.98 -16.84 5.35
C VAL A 48 -41.02 -17.27 3.89
N ARG A 49 -41.63 -16.46 3.02
CA ARG A 49 -41.80 -16.84 1.61
C ARG A 49 -40.43 -17.24 1.06
N PRO A 50 -40.32 -18.33 0.29
CA PRO A 50 -39.03 -18.86 -0.17
C PRO A 50 -38.15 -17.80 -0.84
N ILE A 51 -38.76 -16.80 -1.47
CA ILE A 51 -38.07 -15.65 -2.07
C ILE A 51 -37.26 -14.80 -1.07
N TRP A 52 -37.76 -14.58 0.15
CA TRP A 52 -37.04 -13.82 1.19
C TRP A 52 -35.90 -14.63 1.82
N ARG A 53 -36.04 -15.95 1.89
CA ARG A 53 -34.94 -16.85 2.27
C ARG A 53 -33.84 -16.82 1.21
N TRP A 54 -34.22 -16.87 -0.07
CA TRP A 54 -33.29 -16.74 -1.19
C TRP A 54 -32.56 -15.39 -1.21
N LEU A 55 -33.28 -14.28 -0.98
CA LEU A 55 -32.69 -12.94 -0.85
C LEU A 55 -31.73 -12.84 0.34
N GLY A 56 -32.07 -13.46 1.48
CA GLY A 56 -31.18 -13.52 2.65
C GLY A 56 -29.87 -14.28 2.35
N TRP A 57 -29.96 -15.43 1.67
CA TRP A 57 -28.77 -16.17 1.22
C TRP A 57 -27.96 -15.40 0.19
N LEU A 58 -28.60 -14.73 -0.77
CA LEU A 58 -27.92 -13.85 -1.73
C LEU A 58 -27.19 -12.70 -1.03
N ALA A 59 -27.82 -12.06 -0.04
CA ALA A 59 -27.20 -10.98 0.72
C ALA A 59 -26.00 -11.47 1.55
N LEU A 60 -26.11 -12.65 2.18
CA LEU A 60 -24.99 -13.30 2.89
C LEU A 60 -23.85 -13.66 1.94
N LEU A 61 -24.15 -14.24 0.78
CA LEU A 61 -23.15 -14.57 -0.23
C LEU A 61 -22.47 -13.30 -0.76
N ALA A 62 -23.23 -12.25 -1.04
CA ALA A 62 -22.71 -10.96 -1.46
C ALA A 62 -21.81 -10.31 -0.38
N LEU A 63 -22.17 -10.42 0.90
CA LEU A 63 -21.35 -9.95 2.02
C LEU A 63 -20.05 -10.76 2.16
N LEU A 64 -20.11 -12.08 2.02
CA LEU A 64 -18.91 -12.94 2.11
C LEU A 64 -17.96 -12.68 0.93
N VAL A 65 -18.49 -12.68 -0.29
CA VAL A 65 -17.70 -12.42 -1.51
C VAL A 65 -17.20 -10.97 -1.54
N GLY A 66 -18.07 -10.00 -1.28
CA GLY A 66 -17.69 -8.58 -1.23
C GLY A 66 -16.72 -8.27 -0.10
N GLY A 67 -16.91 -8.85 1.09
CA GLY A 67 -16.03 -8.68 2.24
C GLY A 67 -14.64 -9.30 2.03
N SER A 68 -14.56 -10.48 1.41
CA SER A 68 -13.28 -11.12 1.06
C SER A 68 -12.52 -10.36 -0.03
N TYR A 69 -13.22 -9.91 -1.08
CA TYR A 69 -12.62 -9.09 -2.13
C TYR A 69 -12.11 -7.74 -1.57
N GLY A 70 -12.96 -7.05 -0.80
CA GLY A 70 -12.59 -5.80 -0.14
C GLY A 70 -11.40 -5.97 0.80
N SER A 71 -11.40 -7.01 1.63
CA SER A 71 -10.27 -7.32 2.53
C SER A 71 -8.98 -7.59 1.75
N ALA A 72 -9.05 -8.34 0.64
CA ALA A 72 -7.89 -8.56 -0.22
C ALA A 72 -7.35 -7.24 -0.78
N PHE A 73 -8.22 -6.40 -1.35
CA PHE A 73 -7.87 -5.10 -1.91
C PHE A 73 -7.19 -4.18 -0.89
N PHE A 74 -7.83 -3.91 0.26
CA PHE A 74 -7.26 -3.04 1.29
C PHE A 74 -5.95 -3.58 1.85
N SER A 75 -5.84 -4.90 2.00
CA SER A 75 -4.63 -5.51 2.52
C SER A 75 -3.45 -5.49 1.54
N ARG A 76 -3.73 -5.53 0.21
CA ARG A 76 -2.71 -5.26 -0.83
C ARG A 76 -2.23 -3.82 -0.76
N LYS A 77 -3.18 -2.88 -0.72
CA LYS A 77 -2.88 -1.45 -0.64
C LYS A 77 -1.95 -1.13 0.55
N LEU A 78 -2.34 -1.56 1.75
CA LEU A 78 -1.55 -1.32 2.96
C LEU A 78 -0.15 -1.97 2.87
N PHE A 79 -0.06 -3.19 2.32
CA PHE A 79 1.23 -3.85 2.12
C PHE A 79 2.14 -3.05 1.19
N LEU A 80 1.60 -2.53 0.07
CA LEU A 80 2.36 -1.73 -0.89
C LEU A 80 2.83 -0.40 -0.31
N GLU A 81 1.98 0.29 0.46
CA GLU A 81 2.34 1.55 1.13
C GLU A 81 3.51 1.33 2.09
N GLU A 82 3.43 0.31 2.95
CA GLU A 82 4.50 0.02 3.90
C GLU A 82 5.76 -0.54 3.23
N PHE A 83 5.59 -1.33 2.17
CA PHE A 83 6.71 -1.76 1.35
C PHE A 83 7.43 -0.57 0.75
N ASN A 84 6.72 0.39 0.15
CA ASN A 84 7.33 1.53 -0.52
C ASN A 84 8.01 2.50 0.45
N ALA A 85 7.42 2.73 1.61
CA ALA A 85 8.06 3.52 2.67
C ALA A 85 9.43 2.95 3.07
N MET A 86 9.56 1.62 3.18
CA MET A 86 10.85 0.96 3.44
C MET A 86 11.76 0.93 2.20
N ASN A 87 11.20 0.55 1.05
CA ASN A 87 11.89 0.38 -0.24
C ASN A 87 12.48 1.69 -0.78
N HIS A 88 11.97 2.85 -0.34
CA HIS A 88 12.55 4.15 -0.60
C HIS A 88 14.04 4.20 -0.20
N PHE A 89 14.38 3.79 1.02
CA PHE A 89 15.76 3.83 1.51
C PHE A 89 16.65 2.81 0.80
N TYR A 90 16.10 1.67 0.40
CA TYR A 90 16.79 0.71 -0.47
C TYR A 90 17.17 1.34 -1.81
N LYS A 91 16.21 1.97 -2.51
CA LYS A 91 16.46 2.65 -3.79
C LYS A 91 17.50 3.76 -3.66
N GLN A 92 17.42 4.56 -2.59
CA GLN A 92 18.41 5.60 -2.32
C GLN A 92 19.80 5.02 -2.08
N THR A 93 19.91 3.99 -1.25
CA THR A 93 21.20 3.32 -1.00
C THR A 93 21.78 2.77 -2.29
N LEU A 94 20.99 2.03 -3.07
CA LEU A 94 21.39 1.45 -4.36
C LEU A 94 21.88 2.52 -5.35
N PHE A 95 21.20 3.67 -5.41
CA PHE A 95 21.59 4.77 -6.27
C PHE A 95 22.91 5.41 -5.82
N LEU A 96 23.06 5.66 -4.52
CA LEU A 96 24.24 6.31 -3.94
C LEU A 96 25.49 5.42 -4.00
N THR A 97 25.35 4.10 -3.81
CA THR A 97 26.45 3.15 -4.03
C THR A 97 26.89 3.13 -5.49
N GLY A 98 25.95 3.23 -6.44
CA GLY A 98 26.26 3.35 -7.87
C GLY A 98 26.97 4.67 -8.24
N LYS A 99 26.76 5.74 -7.46
CA LYS A 99 27.48 7.02 -7.58
C LYS A 99 28.79 7.08 -6.80
N ASN A 100 29.14 6.03 -6.06
CA ASN A 100 30.28 6.02 -5.16
C ASN A 100 30.21 7.09 -4.04
N GLU A 101 29.00 7.49 -3.63
CA GLU A 101 28.75 8.47 -2.56
C GLU A 101 28.59 7.78 -1.20
N ARG A 102 29.71 7.43 -0.55
CA ARG A 102 29.73 6.59 0.67
C ARG A 102 28.92 7.13 1.84
N ASP A 103 29.22 8.34 2.30
CA ASP A 103 28.61 8.88 3.53
C ASP A 103 27.09 8.95 3.43
N SER A 104 26.59 9.41 2.27
CA SER A 104 25.17 9.42 1.93
C SER A 104 24.57 8.01 1.86
N ALA A 105 25.30 7.04 1.29
CA ALA A 105 24.87 5.65 1.21
C ALA A 105 24.76 5.02 2.60
N VAL A 106 25.74 5.24 3.48
CA VAL A 106 25.71 4.75 4.87
C VAL A 106 24.54 5.36 5.65
N ALA A 107 24.29 6.66 5.50
CA ALA A 107 23.16 7.31 6.17
C ALA A 107 21.79 6.77 5.72
N ASN A 108 21.64 6.38 4.44
CA ASN A 108 20.42 5.75 3.95
C ASN A 108 20.35 4.26 4.30
N TRP A 109 21.49 3.57 4.35
CA TRP A 109 21.59 2.18 4.76
C TRP A 109 21.06 1.96 6.17
N GLU A 110 21.41 2.83 7.13
CA GLU A 110 20.91 2.73 8.51
C GLU A 110 19.38 2.85 8.59
N LYS A 111 18.78 3.72 7.78
CA LYS A 111 17.33 3.86 7.66
C LYS A 111 16.70 2.63 7.00
N MET A 112 17.33 2.10 5.97
CA MET A 112 16.91 0.87 5.29
C MET A 112 16.92 -0.32 6.26
N VAL A 113 17.99 -0.53 7.04
CA VAL A 113 18.11 -1.62 8.02
C VAL A 113 16.98 -1.55 9.05
N SER A 114 16.74 -0.37 9.63
CA SER A 114 15.67 -0.17 10.62
C SER A 114 14.28 -0.40 10.02
N GLY A 115 14.01 0.23 8.87
CA GLY A 115 12.73 0.11 8.15
C GLY A 115 12.44 -1.34 7.73
N TYR A 116 13.46 -2.03 7.21
CA TYR A 116 13.35 -3.42 6.80
C TYR A 116 13.13 -4.37 7.99
N ALA A 117 13.86 -4.20 9.09
CA ALA A 117 13.66 -5.02 10.29
C ALA A 117 12.23 -4.88 10.85
N ALA A 118 11.65 -3.67 10.80
CA ALA A 118 10.25 -3.45 11.18
C ALA A 118 9.28 -4.14 10.21
N PHE A 119 9.50 -3.98 8.91
CA PHE A 119 8.70 -4.60 7.84
C PHE A 119 8.72 -6.13 7.94
N GLN A 120 9.92 -6.73 7.98
CA GLN A 120 10.12 -8.17 8.10
C GLN A 120 9.40 -8.72 9.33
N ARG A 121 9.66 -8.15 10.53
CA ARG A 121 9.00 -8.61 11.76
C ARG A 121 7.48 -8.59 11.65
N LYS A 122 6.90 -7.54 11.07
CA LYS A 122 5.45 -7.42 10.90
C LYS A 122 4.92 -8.53 10.00
N TYR A 123 5.51 -8.71 8.82
CA TYR A 123 5.00 -9.63 7.81
C TYR A 123 5.40 -11.10 7.99
N SER A 124 6.41 -11.36 8.82
CA SER A 124 6.68 -12.70 9.35
C SER A 124 5.70 -13.09 10.47
N ALA A 125 5.23 -12.14 11.27
CA ALA A 125 4.29 -12.42 12.36
C ALA A 125 2.82 -12.44 11.90
N TYR A 126 2.46 -11.60 10.92
CA TYR A 126 1.12 -11.48 10.39
C TYR A 126 1.12 -11.36 8.88
N GLN A 127 0.50 -12.34 8.22
CA GLN A 127 0.30 -12.32 6.78
C GLN A 127 -1.09 -11.74 6.46
N PRO A 128 -1.17 -10.56 5.81
CA PRO A 128 -2.45 -9.98 5.40
C PRO A 128 -3.19 -10.90 4.44
N HIS A 129 -4.51 -10.68 4.27
CA HIS A 129 -5.35 -11.56 3.45
C HIS A 129 -4.78 -11.79 2.04
N ALA A 130 -4.21 -10.75 1.41
CA ALA A 130 -3.56 -10.84 0.10
C ALA A 130 -2.34 -11.76 0.03
N LEU A 131 -1.66 -11.99 1.16
CA LEU A 131 -0.42 -12.76 1.28
C LEU A 131 -0.60 -14.02 2.12
N ARG A 132 -1.79 -14.27 2.68
CA ARG A 132 -2.02 -15.31 3.69
C ARG A 132 -1.80 -16.74 3.18
N ALA A 133 -1.92 -16.95 1.87
CA ALA A 133 -1.65 -18.23 1.23
C ALA A 133 -0.17 -18.41 0.82
N ASP A 134 0.65 -17.36 0.96
CA ASP A 134 2.04 -17.38 0.55
C ASP A 134 2.91 -18.07 1.59
N ARG A 135 3.26 -19.32 1.29
CA ARG A 135 4.12 -20.15 2.12
C ARG A 135 5.60 -19.78 2.01
N GLN A 136 6.00 -19.02 0.99
CA GLN A 136 7.39 -18.62 0.74
C GLN A 136 7.72 -17.25 1.30
N LEU A 137 6.72 -16.40 1.59
CA LEU A 137 6.91 -15.03 2.06
C LEU A 137 7.94 -14.90 3.18
N VAL A 138 7.83 -15.72 4.23
CA VAL A 138 8.74 -15.61 5.39
C VAL A 138 10.19 -15.94 4.99
N THR A 139 10.37 -16.95 4.16
CA THR A 139 11.68 -17.37 3.66
C THR A 139 12.30 -16.30 2.77
N ASP A 140 11.51 -15.67 1.89
CA ASP A 140 12.00 -14.62 0.99
C ASP A 140 12.38 -13.35 1.75
N LEU A 141 11.59 -12.98 2.78
CA LEU A 141 11.98 -11.91 3.67
C LEU A 141 13.28 -12.26 4.41
N GLN A 142 13.42 -13.50 4.88
CA GLN A 142 14.69 -13.91 5.47
C GLN A 142 15.86 -13.86 4.48
N GLN A 143 15.64 -14.19 3.20
CA GLN A 143 16.64 -14.10 2.15
C GLN A 143 17.10 -12.65 1.93
N VAL A 144 16.18 -11.69 1.91
CA VAL A 144 16.53 -10.26 1.83
C VAL A 144 17.37 -9.84 3.02
N ALA A 145 17.02 -10.27 4.25
CA ALA A 145 17.83 -10.00 5.45
C ALA A 145 19.26 -10.55 5.32
N VAL A 146 19.42 -11.75 4.75
CA VAL A 146 20.74 -12.37 4.51
C VAL A 146 21.54 -11.57 3.48
N ILE A 147 20.93 -11.14 2.37
CA ILE A 147 21.59 -10.27 1.38
C ILE A 147 22.03 -8.97 2.04
N MET A 148 21.15 -8.35 2.84
CA MET A 148 21.48 -7.11 3.53
C MET A 148 22.67 -7.25 4.48
N ALA A 149 22.70 -8.31 5.28
CA ALA A 149 23.81 -8.58 6.20
C ALA A 149 25.15 -8.77 5.45
N ALA A 150 25.13 -9.42 4.28
CA ALA A 150 26.31 -9.58 3.44
C ALA A 150 26.79 -8.27 2.80
N VAL A 151 25.86 -7.37 2.48
CA VAL A 151 26.14 -6.07 1.86
C VAL A 151 26.66 -5.04 2.87
N GLU A 152 26.27 -5.12 4.14
CA GLU A 152 26.65 -4.14 5.17
C GLU A 152 28.16 -3.77 5.19
N PRO A 153 29.11 -4.73 5.26
CA PRO A 153 30.53 -4.39 5.28
C PRO A 153 30.98 -3.69 3.99
N LEU A 154 30.36 -3.98 2.85
CA LEU A 154 30.68 -3.32 1.57
C LEU A 154 30.22 -1.86 1.54
N VAL A 155 29.04 -1.57 2.08
CA VAL A 155 28.49 -0.21 2.15
C VAL A 155 29.27 0.66 3.14
N ARG A 156 29.65 0.11 4.29
CA ARG A 156 30.39 0.85 5.32
C ARG A 156 31.84 1.09 4.90
N ASP A 157 32.57 0.01 4.62
CA ASP A 157 34.03 0.06 4.52
C ASP A 157 34.60 -0.57 3.23
N GLY A 158 33.85 -1.44 2.54
CA GLY A 158 34.31 -2.17 1.35
C GLY A 158 34.07 -1.48 0.00
N ASP A 159 33.88 -2.28 -1.06
CA ASP A 159 33.69 -1.79 -2.43
C ASP A 159 32.21 -1.42 -2.70
N LEU A 160 31.95 -0.13 -2.98
CA LEU A 160 30.60 0.36 -3.27
C LEU A 160 30.05 -0.13 -4.60
N HIS A 161 30.89 -0.43 -5.58
CA HIS A 161 30.44 -1.04 -6.83
C HIS A 161 29.92 -2.46 -6.57
N GLN A 162 30.67 -3.25 -5.80
CA GLN A 162 30.21 -4.58 -5.39
C GLN A 162 28.95 -4.48 -4.51
N ALA A 163 28.89 -3.51 -3.59
CA ALA A 163 27.67 -3.24 -2.79
C ALA A 163 26.46 -2.97 -3.68
N HIS A 164 26.61 -2.14 -4.72
CA HIS A 164 25.55 -1.86 -5.69
C HIS A 164 25.06 -3.13 -6.40
N LEU A 165 25.98 -3.94 -6.91
CA LEU A 165 25.65 -5.21 -7.58
C LEU A 165 24.95 -6.22 -6.65
N ASP A 166 25.36 -6.28 -5.38
CA ASP A 166 24.76 -7.18 -4.41
C ASP A 166 23.39 -6.69 -3.94
N LEU A 167 23.20 -5.37 -3.83
CA LEU A 167 21.89 -4.77 -3.55
C LEU A 167 20.87 -5.06 -4.66
N GLU A 168 21.28 -5.06 -5.94
CA GLU A 168 20.40 -5.40 -7.06
C GLU A 168 19.72 -6.77 -6.91
N LYS A 169 20.33 -7.72 -6.18
CA LYS A 169 19.79 -9.05 -5.91
C LYS A 169 18.53 -9.03 -5.05
N ILE A 170 18.25 -7.94 -4.33
CA ILE A 170 17.03 -7.78 -3.54
C ILE A 170 15.81 -7.56 -4.44
N ARG A 171 15.98 -6.88 -5.58
CA ARG A 171 14.90 -6.57 -6.52
C ARG A 171 14.13 -7.81 -7.01
N PRO A 172 14.77 -8.87 -7.55
CA PRO A 172 14.04 -10.04 -8.02
C PRO A 172 13.26 -10.75 -6.92
N VAL A 173 13.76 -10.76 -5.67
CA VAL A 173 13.04 -11.38 -4.53
C VAL A 173 11.69 -10.70 -4.30
N PHE A 174 11.66 -9.36 -4.23
CA PHE A 174 10.40 -8.63 -4.08
C PHE A 174 9.52 -8.69 -5.32
N GLN A 175 10.09 -8.66 -6.52
CA GLN A 175 9.31 -8.84 -7.75
C GLN A 175 8.59 -10.19 -7.78
N ASP A 176 9.25 -11.26 -7.33
CA ASP A 176 8.62 -12.58 -7.24
C ASP A 176 7.53 -12.64 -6.17
N ILE A 177 7.73 -11.97 -5.01
CA ILE A 177 6.67 -11.77 -4.00
C ILE A 177 5.45 -11.09 -4.64
N PHE A 178 5.64 -10.00 -5.37
CA PHE A 178 4.54 -9.28 -5.99
C PHE A 178 3.81 -10.12 -7.05
N LYS A 179 4.57 -10.73 -7.96
CA LYS A 179 4.01 -11.52 -9.07
C LYS A 179 3.17 -12.69 -8.57
N ARG A 180 3.71 -13.52 -7.67
CA ARG A 180 3.02 -14.74 -7.22
C ARG A 180 1.79 -14.46 -6.35
N ASN A 181 1.72 -13.27 -5.74
CA ASN A 181 0.58 -12.84 -4.94
C ASN A 181 -0.41 -11.95 -5.73
N GLY A 182 -0.19 -11.80 -7.05
CA GLY A 182 -1.08 -11.08 -7.96
C GLY A 182 -1.14 -9.58 -7.69
N PHE A 183 -0.02 -8.99 -7.25
CA PHE A 183 0.11 -7.53 -7.21
C PHE A 183 0.33 -7.00 -8.63
N SER A 184 -0.31 -5.88 -8.93
CA SER A 184 -0.08 -5.13 -10.16
C SER A 184 1.28 -4.41 -10.05
N MET A 185 2.20 -4.63 -11.00
CA MET A 185 3.48 -3.91 -11.03
C MET A 185 3.26 -2.40 -11.26
N LEU A 186 2.21 -2.04 -12.00
CA LEU A 186 1.74 -0.67 -12.11
C LEU A 186 1.30 -0.11 -10.74
N ALA A 187 0.59 -0.89 -9.92
CA ALA A 187 0.20 -0.46 -8.57
C ALA A 187 1.42 -0.23 -7.67
N VAL A 188 2.43 -1.12 -7.74
CA VAL A 188 3.69 -0.97 -7.01
C VAL A 188 4.38 0.34 -7.38
N ALA A 189 4.47 0.63 -8.69
CA ALA A 189 5.08 1.87 -9.20
C ALA A 189 4.27 3.12 -8.81
N LEU A 190 2.95 3.07 -8.88
CA LEU A 190 2.07 4.18 -8.52
C LEU A 190 2.20 4.58 -7.04
N VAL A 191 2.34 3.61 -6.13
CA VAL A 191 2.51 3.92 -4.70
C VAL A 191 3.89 4.57 -4.42
N ASP A 192 4.98 4.12 -5.06
CA ASP A 192 6.30 4.78 -4.90
C ASP A 192 6.29 6.22 -5.45
N PHE A 193 5.52 6.44 -6.52
CA PHE A 193 5.29 7.78 -7.05
C PHE A 193 4.48 8.65 -6.08
N HIS A 194 3.41 8.11 -5.48
CA HIS A 194 2.54 8.84 -4.55
C HIS A 194 3.29 9.46 -3.37
N ASP A 195 4.17 8.70 -2.71
CA ASP A 195 4.88 9.18 -1.52
C ASP A 195 5.77 10.40 -1.83
N ALA A 196 6.42 10.40 -3.00
CA ALA A 196 7.19 11.55 -3.46
C ALA A 196 6.30 12.66 -4.03
N MET A 197 5.14 12.31 -4.59
CA MET A 197 4.18 13.27 -5.12
C MET A 197 3.63 14.16 -4.00
N GLU A 198 3.25 13.60 -2.84
CA GLU A 198 2.73 14.41 -1.73
C GLU A 198 3.72 15.52 -1.31
N LEU A 199 5.04 15.27 -1.39
CA LEU A 199 6.06 16.29 -1.10
C LEU A 199 6.04 17.47 -2.09
N ILE A 200 5.84 17.22 -3.39
CA ILE A 200 5.76 18.31 -4.38
C ILE A 200 4.43 19.05 -4.27
N LEU A 201 3.36 18.35 -3.91
CA LEU A 201 2.04 18.94 -3.70
C LEU A 201 2.08 19.90 -2.50
N ASP A 202 2.73 19.52 -1.40
CA ASP A 202 2.95 20.40 -0.25
C ASP A 202 3.73 21.67 -0.64
N ALA A 203 4.79 21.53 -1.44
CA ALA A 203 5.57 22.67 -1.92
C ALA A 203 4.74 23.60 -2.83
N ALA A 204 3.95 23.03 -3.74
CA ALA A 204 3.08 23.78 -4.64
C ALA A 204 1.97 24.53 -3.89
N ASN A 205 1.35 23.88 -2.89
CA ASN A 205 0.34 24.49 -2.03
C ASN A 205 0.92 25.61 -1.15
N ALA A 206 2.17 25.47 -0.71
CA ALA A 206 2.93 26.52 -0.02
C ALA A 206 3.41 27.63 -0.96
N LYS A 207 3.16 27.54 -2.28
CA LYS A 207 3.63 28.47 -3.31
C LYS A 207 5.17 28.59 -3.36
N ASP A 208 5.87 27.53 -3.01
CA ASP A 208 7.33 27.47 -2.98
C ASP A 208 7.87 26.95 -4.32
N ALA A 209 8.06 27.86 -5.28
CA ALA A 209 8.55 27.52 -6.61
C ALA A 209 9.97 26.94 -6.61
N GLU A 210 10.84 27.35 -5.69
CA GLU A 210 12.20 26.80 -5.60
C GLU A 210 12.17 25.34 -5.16
N LYS A 211 11.38 25.03 -4.13
CA LYS A 211 11.22 23.66 -3.67
C LYS A 211 10.53 22.77 -4.69
N VAL A 212 9.55 23.29 -5.43
CA VAL A 212 8.95 22.58 -6.58
C VAL A 212 10.02 22.21 -7.62
N LYS A 213 10.86 23.17 -8.03
CA LYS A 213 11.96 22.93 -8.98
C LYS A 213 12.97 21.90 -8.46
N GLN A 214 13.25 21.90 -7.16
CA GLN A 214 14.14 20.93 -6.53
C GLN A 214 13.56 19.51 -6.48
N LEU A 215 12.26 19.38 -6.20
CA LEU A 215 11.59 18.07 -6.06
C LEU A 215 11.22 17.44 -7.41
N TYR A 216 10.97 18.24 -8.44
CA TYR A 216 10.53 17.75 -9.75
C TYR A 216 11.44 16.66 -10.35
N PRO A 217 12.78 16.79 -10.40
CA PRO A 217 13.63 15.75 -10.99
C PRO A 217 13.47 14.40 -10.29
N VAL A 218 13.39 14.41 -8.96
CA VAL A 218 13.22 13.19 -8.15
C VAL A 218 11.87 12.54 -8.43
N LEU A 219 10.81 13.34 -8.48
CA LEU A 219 9.46 12.83 -8.75
C LEU A 219 9.31 12.32 -10.19
N SER A 220 9.93 13.00 -11.16
CA SER A 220 9.91 12.61 -12.57
C SER A 220 10.60 11.27 -12.80
N GLU A 221 11.75 11.02 -12.15
CA GLU A 221 12.42 9.71 -12.18
C GLU A 221 11.56 8.61 -11.56
N LYS A 222 10.86 8.90 -10.45
CA LYS A 222 9.93 7.97 -9.81
C LYS A 222 8.69 7.66 -10.63
N PHE A 223 8.32 8.53 -11.59
CA PHE A 223 7.19 8.29 -12.47
C PHE A 223 7.54 7.40 -13.68
N LYS A 224 8.80 7.34 -14.12
CA LYS A 224 9.21 6.52 -15.28
C LYS A 224 8.80 5.05 -15.18
N PRO A 225 8.92 4.35 -14.02
CA PRO A 225 8.42 2.99 -13.89
C PRO A 225 6.91 2.86 -14.12
N VAL A 226 6.11 3.89 -13.78
CA VAL A 226 4.67 3.90 -14.07
C VAL A 226 4.44 3.91 -15.59
N GLU A 227 5.18 4.76 -16.31
CA GLU A 227 5.10 4.90 -17.76
C GLU A 227 5.58 3.65 -18.52
N LEU A 228 6.53 2.90 -17.94
CA LEU A 228 6.98 1.63 -18.50
C LEU A 228 5.91 0.53 -18.39
N GLU A 229 5.16 0.50 -17.29
CA GLU A 229 4.11 -0.49 -17.06
C GLU A 229 2.81 -0.15 -17.81
N ALA A 230 2.50 1.14 -17.99
CA ALA A 230 1.39 1.60 -18.80
C ALA A 230 1.66 3.01 -19.33
N ASN A 231 1.30 3.27 -20.58
CA ASN A 231 1.47 4.60 -21.20
C ASN A 231 0.21 5.07 -21.94
N ASP A 232 -0.97 4.75 -21.40
CA ASP A 232 -2.24 5.21 -21.95
C ASP A 232 -2.54 6.66 -21.54
N ALA A 233 -3.64 7.21 -22.08
CA ALA A 233 -4.04 8.60 -21.88
C ALA A 233 -4.16 9.00 -20.40
N GLU A 234 -4.52 8.08 -19.50
CA GLU A 234 -4.63 8.41 -18.07
C GLU A 234 -3.24 8.59 -17.43
N ILE A 235 -2.23 7.81 -17.83
CA ILE A 235 -0.85 7.96 -17.36
C ILE A 235 -0.19 9.21 -17.98
N GLN A 236 -0.42 9.45 -19.27
CA GLN A 236 0.07 10.65 -19.95
C GLN A 236 -0.50 11.94 -19.34
N ALA A 237 -1.75 11.90 -18.83
CA ALA A 237 -2.34 13.03 -18.12
C ALA A 237 -1.59 13.35 -16.81
N ILE A 238 -1.15 12.34 -16.06
CA ILE A 238 -0.35 12.54 -14.83
C ILE A 238 1.00 13.17 -15.19
N ARG A 239 1.71 12.64 -16.21
CA ARG A 239 2.96 13.23 -16.71
C ARG A 239 2.79 14.69 -17.08
N LYS A 240 1.78 14.99 -17.90
CA LYS A 240 1.47 16.35 -18.32
C LYS A 240 1.23 17.27 -17.12
N ASN A 241 0.45 16.83 -16.14
CA ASN A 241 0.15 17.64 -14.95
C ASN A 241 1.39 17.91 -14.09
N LEU A 242 2.32 16.95 -14.01
CA LEU A 242 3.61 17.11 -13.34
C LEU A 242 4.51 18.11 -14.08
N ASP A 243 4.59 18.01 -15.40
CA ASP A 243 5.40 18.90 -16.24
C ASP A 243 4.87 20.34 -16.24
N GLU A 244 3.54 20.52 -16.23
CA GLU A 244 2.88 21.82 -16.09
C GLU A 244 3.20 22.47 -14.73
N LEU A 245 3.29 21.68 -13.67
CA LEU A 245 3.63 22.15 -12.32
C LEU A 245 5.06 22.74 -12.29
N LEU A 246 6.01 22.09 -12.96
CA LEU A 246 7.35 22.64 -13.18
C LEU A 246 7.30 23.93 -14.01
N THR A 247 6.53 23.94 -15.10
CA THR A 247 6.40 25.09 -16.01
C THR A 247 5.91 26.33 -15.25
N LEU A 248 4.89 26.18 -14.41
CA LEU A 248 4.38 27.25 -13.56
C LEU A 248 5.42 27.75 -12.55
N ALA A 249 6.18 26.84 -11.93
CA ALA A 249 7.24 27.20 -10.99
C ALA A 249 8.39 27.94 -11.68
N GLN A 250 8.79 27.53 -12.89
CA GLN A 250 9.80 28.21 -13.70
C GLN A 250 9.33 29.60 -14.16
N ALA A 251 8.05 29.73 -14.50
CA ALA A 251 7.43 30.99 -14.88
C ALA A 251 7.14 31.93 -13.68
N GLY A 252 7.38 31.48 -12.44
CA GLY A 252 7.07 32.25 -11.23
C GLY A 252 5.56 32.45 -11.00
N ASN A 253 4.69 31.64 -11.62
CA ASN A 253 3.25 31.77 -11.50
C ASN A 253 2.72 31.09 -10.22
N LEU A 254 3.09 31.67 -9.08
CA LEU A 254 2.81 31.13 -7.75
C LEU A 254 1.31 30.99 -7.44
N GLY A 255 0.46 31.81 -8.07
CA GLY A 255 -0.98 31.77 -7.88
C GLY A 255 -1.64 30.51 -8.46
N ALA A 256 -1.06 29.94 -9.52
CA ALA A 256 -1.60 28.78 -10.22
C ALA A 256 -1.08 27.44 -9.68
N LEU A 257 0.02 27.44 -8.90
CA LEU A 257 0.64 26.21 -8.37
C LEU A 257 -0.34 25.32 -7.58
N PRO A 258 -1.16 25.83 -6.64
CA PRO A 258 -2.08 24.97 -5.88
C PRO A 258 -3.13 24.29 -6.76
N ALA A 259 -3.71 25.04 -7.71
CA ALA A 259 -4.71 24.48 -8.63
C ALA A 259 -4.12 23.38 -9.53
N GLN A 260 -2.86 23.56 -9.99
CA GLN A 260 -2.18 22.53 -10.77
C GLN A 260 -1.82 21.30 -9.92
N ALA A 261 -1.46 21.51 -8.65
CA ALA A 261 -1.24 20.43 -7.69
C ALA A 261 -2.51 19.59 -7.48
N ASP A 262 -3.67 20.22 -7.36
CA ASP A 262 -4.96 19.53 -7.25
C ASP A 262 -5.29 18.71 -8.51
N GLN A 263 -4.94 19.22 -9.71
CA GLN A 263 -5.10 18.46 -10.96
C GLN A 263 -4.19 17.24 -11.01
N LEU A 264 -2.92 17.39 -10.60
CA LEU A 264 -1.98 16.27 -10.50
C LEU A 264 -2.53 15.20 -9.54
N LYS A 265 -2.92 15.59 -8.32
CA LYS A 265 -3.49 14.67 -7.32
C LYS A 265 -4.75 13.97 -7.84
N SER A 266 -5.64 14.71 -8.48
CA SER A 266 -6.89 14.15 -9.02
C SER A 266 -6.63 13.12 -10.13
N SER A 267 -5.70 13.42 -11.05
CA SER A 267 -5.31 12.48 -12.12
C SER A 267 -4.68 11.20 -11.55
N PHE A 268 -3.80 11.34 -10.54
CA PHE A 268 -3.22 10.22 -9.83
C PHE A 268 -4.29 9.35 -9.14
N VAL A 269 -5.15 9.97 -8.31
CA VAL A 269 -6.20 9.25 -7.54
C VAL A 269 -7.11 8.46 -8.47
N LYS A 270 -7.48 9.03 -9.62
CA LYS A 270 -8.31 8.34 -10.62
C LYS A 270 -7.67 7.04 -11.11
N VAL A 271 -6.39 7.08 -11.47
CA VAL A 271 -5.66 5.88 -11.93
C VAL A 271 -5.47 4.91 -10.78
N TYR A 272 -5.08 5.41 -9.61
CA TYR A 272 -4.79 4.61 -8.44
C TYR A 272 -6.02 3.84 -7.92
N LEU A 273 -7.20 4.47 -7.88
CA LEU A 273 -8.43 3.77 -7.46
C LEU A 273 -8.86 2.67 -8.43
N LYS A 274 -8.51 2.80 -9.72
CA LYS A 274 -8.90 1.85 -10.77
C LYS A 274 -7.91 0.71 -10.93
N ARG A 275 -6.62 0.96 -10.72
CA ARG A 275 -5.52 0.06 -11.13
C ARG A 275 -4.44 -0.16 -10.05
N GLY A 276 -4.55 0.55 -8.92
CA GLY A 276 -3.71 0.44 -7.73
C GLY A 276 -4.11 -0.69 -6.79
#